data_AF-A0A830GA04-F1
#
_entry.id   AF-A0A830GA04-F1
#
_cell.length_a   1.000
_cell.length_b   1.000
_cell.length_c   1.000
_cell.angle_alpha   90.00
_cell.angle_beta   90.00
_cell.angle_gamma   90.00
#
_symmetry.space_group_name_H-M   'P 1'
#
loop_
_entity.id
_entity.type
_entity.pdbx_description
1 polymer ?
#
loop_
_entity_poly.entity_id
_entity_poly.type
_entity_poly.pdbx_seq_one_letter_code
_entity_poly.pdbx_strand_id
1 'polypeptide(L)'
;MLHLACALVALGLFGVCVALARDTYPTRTAALVSLGVAFVSAIGALVLLGTLAYPVHVALARRGRGGSRSPTPVPARRVALVALLLTALVAGASAIRVTETRPTPDVGPASLPAEATDAYAAALDRTAARDHRVTVRHAREGGALVSTTTVDRTDRRIRLTVDQGARRPAVGYADSGVVYGVAGFSPGLFALGERDVHDSRGAYALPGYWSLRDERVITDGFPYGLPDPRTGAWTTVDETADTRTVALTDGRAVFDALQDADADDATVRSGRVRMRLDTERGVVLGGSARLNATIGEHDLVRNLTYDAASGPAVDARRPDALGARSLGEWTWDVFAY
;
A
#
# COMPACT_ATOMS: atom_id res chain seq x y z
N MET A 1 -18.30 38.28 18.55
CA MET A 1 -19.25 37.19 18.23
C MET A 1 -18.59 36.08 17.40
N LEU A 2 -18.15 36.33 16.15
CA LEU A 2 -17.53 35.29 15.29
C LEU A 2 -16.24 34.66 15.87
N HIS A 3 -15.31 35.48 16.39
CA HIS A 3 -14.07 34.98 17.00
C HIS A 3 -14.31 34.15 18.27
N LEU A 4 -15.35 34.50 19.05
CA LEU A 4 -15.77 33.74 20.23
C LEU A 4 -16.38 32.39 19.83
N ALA A 5 -17.21 32.37 18.78
CA ALA A 5 -17.79 31.15 18.24
C ALA A 5 -16.72 30.21 17.66
N CYS A 6 -15.74 30.73 16.94
CA CYS A 6 -14.60 29.95 16.44
C CYS A 6 -13.73 29.40 17.58
N ALA A 7 -13.47 30.21 18.61
CA ALA A 7 -12.71 29.75 19.79
C ALA A 7 -13.46 28.64 20.54
N LEU A 8 -14.78 28.75 20.69
CA LEU A 8 -15.61 27.74 21.35
C LEU A 8 -15.72 26.43 20.56
N VAL A 9 -15.82 26.50 19.23
CA VAL A 9 -15.81 25.31 18.36
C VAL A 9 -14.45 24.61 18.41
N ALA A 10 -13.34 25.38 18.40
CA ALA A 10 -12.00 24.83 18.55
C ALA A 10 -11.80 24.18 19.93
N LEU A 11 -12.27 24.81 21.00
CA LEU A 11 -12.23 24.24 22.36
C LEU A 11 -13.09 22.97 22.47
N GLY A 12 -14.27 22.96 21.84
CA GLY A 12 -15.16 21.79 21.82
C GLY A 12 -14.56 20.60 21.07
N LEU A 13 -13.99 20.85 19.89
CA LEU A 13 -13.26 19.82 19.12
C LEU A 13 -12.04 19.30 19.90
N PHE A 14 -11.30 20.19 20.55
CA PHE A 14 -10.18 19.80 21.42
C PHE A 14 -10.63 18.92 22.60
N GLY A 15 -11.74 19.29 23.27
CA GLY A 15 -12.31 18.49 24.36
C GLY A 15 -12.78 17.11 23.92
N VAL A 16 -13.40 17.00 22.75
CA VAL A 16 -13.84 15.70 22.17
C VAL A 16 -12.63 14.84 21.79
N CYS A 17 -11.59 15.41 21.18
CA CYS A 17 -10.36 14.68 20.87
C CYS A 17 -9.65 14.17 22.13
N VAL A 18 -9.59 14.97 23.20
CA VAL A 18 -8.99 14.55 24.48
C VAL A 18 -9.80 13.45 25.17
N ALA A 19 -11.13 13.52 25.08
CA ALA A 19 -12.01 12.49 25.63
C ALA A 19 -11.86 11.15 24.89
N LEU A 20 -11.86 11.19 23.55
CA LEU A 20 -11.69 10.00 22.72
C LEU A 20 -10.28 9.39 22.84
N ALA A 21 -9.25 10.22 23.05
CA ALA A 21 -7.88 9.74 23.20
C ALA A 21 -7.64 8.86 24.45
N ARG A 22 -8.52 8.93 25.46
CA ARG A 22 -8.42 8.10 26.67
C ARG A 22 -8.89 6.67 26.47
N ASP A 23 -9.80 6.44 25.52
CA ASP A 23 -10.49 5.16 25.39
C ASP A 23 -9.98 4.30 24.22
N THR A 24 -9.24 4.87 23.26
CA THR A 24 -8.93 4.18 21.99
C THR A 24 -7.43 3.94 21.70
N TYR A 25 -6.48 4.53 22.45
CA TYR A 25 -5.05 4.41 22.12
C TYR A 25 -4.30 3.41 23.02
N PRO A 26 -3.59 2.41 22.44
CA PRO A 26 -2.92 1.36 23.21
C PRO A 26 -1.64 1.82 23.93
N THR A 27 -1.08 2.97 23.57
CA THR A 27 0.11 3.54 24.23
C THR A 27 0.04 5.06 24.39
N ARG A 28 0.67 5.56 25.45
CA ARG A 28 0.76 7.00 25.77
C ARG A 28 1.42 7.82 24.65
N THR A 29 2.31 7.21 23.88
CA THR A 29 3.01 7.83 22.75
C THR A 29 2.07 8.08 21.58
N ALA A 30 1.20 7.12 21.24
CA ALA A 30 0.21 7.28 20.18
C ALA A 30 -0.81 8.39 20.50
N ALA A 31 -1.22 8.49 21.78
CA ALA A 31 -2.09 9.56 22.26
C ALA A 31 -1.42 10.95 22.18
N LEU A 32 -0.11 11.05 22.48
CA LEU A 32 0.64 12.31 22.39
C LEU A 32 0.86 12.76 20.94
N VAL A 33 1.13 11.82 20.03
CA VAL A 33 1.28 12.12 18.59
C VAL A 33 -0.04 12.60 18.00
N SER A 34 -1.15 11.91 18.29
CA SER A 34 -2.48 12.32 17.82
C SER A 34 -2.93 13.65 18.44
N LEU A 35 -2.63 13.91 19.71
CA LEU A 35 -2.84 15.22 20.34
C LEU A 35 -2.01 16.32 19.66
N GLY A 36 -0.74 16.04 19.35
CA GLY A 36 0.15 16.97 18.65
C GLY A 36 -0.37 17.31 17.24
N VAL A 37 -0.83 16.31 16.50
CA VAL A 37 -1.44 16.50 15.16
C VAL A 37 -2.73 17.31 15.25
N ALA A 38 -3.60 17.03 16.22
CA ALA A 38 -4.82 17.80 16.43
C ALA A 38 -4.54 19.27 16.79
N PHE A 39 -3.54 19.51 17.65
CA PHE A 39 -3.12 20.85 18.04
C PHE A 39 -2.52 21.64 16.87
N VAL A 40 -1.63 21.03 16.09
CA VAL A 40 -1.04 21.65 14.88
C VAL A 40 -2.13 21.92 13.84
N SER A 41 -3.09 21.02 13.67
CA SER A 41 -4.22 21.20 12.74
C SER A 41 -5.14 22.34 13.19
N ALA A 42 -5.44 22.44 14.48
CA ALA A 42 -6.26 23.52 15.04
C ALA A 42 -5.56 24.88 14.92
N ILE A 43 -4.25 24.95 15.18
CA ILE A 43 -3.45 26.16 14.97
C ILE A 43 -3.40 26.51 13.47
N GLY A 44 -3.17 25.53 12.60
CA GLY A 44 -3.16 25.73 11.15
C GLY A 44 -4.48 26.29 10.65
N ALA A 45 -5.61 25.75 11.10
CA ALA A 45 -6.94 26.26 10.78
C ALA A 45 -7.16 27.69 11.31
N LEU A 46 -6.73 27.98 12.55
CA LEU A 46 -6.80 29.33 13.14
C LEU A 46 -5.92 30.35 12.40
N VAL A 47 -4.73 29.94 11.95
CA VAL A 47 -3.82 30.78 11.16
C VAL A 47 -4.40 31.01 9.76
N LEU A 48 -4.99 30.00 9.12
CA LEU A 48 -5.69 30.16 7.83
C LEU A 48 -6.90 31.10 7.97
N LEU A 49 -7.71 30.91 9.00
CA LEU A 49 -8.83 31.78 9.33
C LEU A 49 -8.35 33.21 9.63
N GLY A 50 -7.26 33.37 10.37
CA GLY A 50 -6.66 34.67 10.64
C GLY A 50 -6.13 35.34 9.38
N THR A 51 -5.34 34.63 8.58
CA THR A 51 -4.72 35.16 7.36
C THR A 51 -5.70 35.40 6.22
N LEU A 52 -6.86 34.74 6.19
CA LEU A 52 -7.91 35.00 5.19
C LEU A 52 -8.98 35.97 5.70
N ALA A 53 -9.41 35.85 6.96
CA ALA A 53 -10.44 36.72 7.53
C ALA A 53 -9.90 38.12 7.84
N TYR A 54 -8.63 38.26 8.27
CA TYR A 54 -8.05 39.56 8.64
C TYR A 54 -7.90 40.50 7.43
N PRO A 55 -7.37 40.10 6.26
CA PRO A 55 -7.33 40.97 5.07
C PRO A 55 -8.72 41.30 4.55
N VAL A 56 -9.69 40.38 4.66
CA VAL A 56 -11.09 40.63 4.30
C VAL A 56 -11.73 41.65 5.25
N HIS A 57 -11.47 41.55 6.57
CA HIS A 57 -11.93 42.52 7.55
C HIS A 57 -11.27 43.89 7.35
N VAL A 58 -9.96 43.93 7.08
CA VAL A 58 -9.20 45.16 6.78
C VAL A 58 -9.67 45.79 5.46
N ALA A 59 -9.95 45.00 4.42
CA ALA A 59 -10.48 45.50 3.15
C ALA A 59 -11.91 46.05 3.29
N LEU A 60 -12.75 45.42 4.11
CA LEU A 60 -14.10 45.91 4.43
C LEU A 60 -14.06 47.18 5.30
N ALA A 61 -13.16 47.25 6.27
CA ALA A 61 -12.96 48.43 7.12
C ALA A 61 -12.39 49.64 6.35
N ARG A 62 -11.52 49.41 5.35
CA ARG A 62 -11.00 50.48 4.47
C ARG A 62 -12.05 51.01 3.49
N ARG A 63 -13.03 50.20 3.07
CA ARG A 63 -14.15 50.63 2.20
C ARG A 63 -15.20 51.49 2.92
N GLY A 64 -15.26 51.47 4.25
CA GLY A 64 -16.19 52.29 5.05
C GLY A 64 -15.85 53.78 5.12
N ARG A 65 -14.69 54.23 4.63
CA ARG A 65 -14.24 55.63 4.71
C ARG A 65 -14.29 56.41 3.40
N GLY A 66 -14.66 55.81 2.28
CA GLY A 66 -14.66 56.50 0.98
C GLY A 66 -15.65 55.92 -0.02
N GLY A 67 -16.81 56.58 -0.16
CA GLY A 67 -17.68 56.45 -1.34
C GLY A 67 -18.82 55.44 -1.21
N SER A 68 -20.03 55.97 -1.33
CA SER A 68 -21.34 55.33 -1.33
C SER A 68 -21.58 54.34 -2.49
N ARG A 69 -20.83 53.24 -2.54
CA ARG A 69 -21.26 52.02 -3.26
C ARG A 69 -21.65 50.97 -2.24
N SER A 70 -22.93 50.61 -2.23
CA SER A 70 -23.45 49.49 -1.44
C SER A 70 -22.55 48.27 -1.68
N PRO A 71 -21.85 47.77 -0.65
CA PRO A 71 -20.93 46.66 -0.82
C PRO A 71 -21.72 45.45 -1.31
N THR A 72 -21.32 44.87 -2.44
CA THR A 72 -21.87 43.60 -2.90
C THR A 72 -21.61 42.58 -1.79
N PRO A 73 -22.66 41.98 -1.19
CA PRO A 73 -22.48 41.10 -0.05
C PRO A 73 -21.66 39.90 -0.51
N VAL A 74 -20.46 39.75 0.06
CA VAL A 74 -19.71 38.50 -0.08
C VAL A 74 -20.59 37.42 0.55
N PRO A 75 -21.01 36.39 -0.20
CA PRO A 75 -21.92 35.39 0.33
C PRO A 75 -21.20 34.58 1.40
N ALA A 76 -21.35 34.97 2.66
CA ALA A 76 -20.69 34.37 3.82
C ALA A 76 -20.87 32.85 3.86
N ARG A 77 -22.03 32.36 3.41
CA ARG A 77 -22.31 30.93 3.23
C ARG A 77 -21.35 30.24 2.27
N ARG A 78 -21.00 30.86 1.13
CA ARG A 78 -20.05 30.29 0.16
C ARG A 78 -18.63 30.30 0.71
N VAL A 79 -18.24 31.36 1.42
CA VAL A 79 -16.91 31.43 2.05
C VAL A 79 -16.76 30.39 3.16
N ALA A 80 -17.80 30.22 3.99
CA ALA A 80 -17.81 29.19 5.04
C ALA A 80 -17.74 27.77 4.45
N LEU A 81 -18.48 27.50 3.36
CA LEU A 81 -18.42 26.22 2.65
C LEU A 81 -17.04 25.95 2.07
N VAL A 82 -16.41 26.94 1.43
CA VAL A 82 -15.04 26.81 0.90
C VAL A 82 -14.04 26.56 2.03
N ALA A 83 -14.13 27.29 3.14
CA ALA A 83 -13.25 27.09 4.28
C ALA A 83 -13.40 25.69 4.89
N LEU A 84 -14.64 25.21 5.04
CA LEU A 84 -14.93 23.87 5.54
C LEU A 84 -14.40 22.79 4.60
N LEU A 85 -14.57 22.97 3.29
CA LEU A 85 -14.10 22.03 2.27
C LEU A 85 -12.56 21.98 2.22
N LEU A 86 -11.89 23.13 2.29
CA LEU A 86 -10.42 23.18 2.37
C LEU A 86 -9.89 22.57 3.67
N THR A 87 -10.56 22.82 4.80
CA THR A 87 -10.16 22.25 6.09
C THR A 87 -10.33 20.73 6.09
N ALA A 88 -11.44 20.23 5.55
CA ALA A 88 -11.68 18.80 5.39
C ALA A 88 -10.63 18.14 4.47
N LEU A 89 -10.27 18.78 3.36
CA LEU A 89 -9.21 18.30 2.46
C LEU A 89 -7.84 18.25 3.15
N VAL A 90 -7.47 19.29 3.90
CA VAL A 90 -6.19 19.33 4.62
C VAL A 90 -6.16 18.32 5.76
N ALA A 91 -7.26 18.19 6.51
CA ALA A 91 -7.38 17.20 7.59
C ALA A 91 -7.33 15.76 7.05
N GLY A 92 -8.04 15.47 5.95
CA GLY A 92 -7.96 14.18 5.24
C GLY A 92 -6.54 13.92 4.76
N ALA A 93 -5.93 14.84 4.01
CA ALA A 93 -4.55 14.71 3.52
C ALA A 93 -3.53 14.50 4.65
N SER A 94 -3.74 15.12 5.81
CA SER A 94 -2.88 14.95 6.98
C SER A 94 -3.11 13.62 7.68
N ALA A 95 -4.36 13.16 7.78
CA ALA A 95 -4.69 11.84 8.33
C ALA A 95 -3.99 10.74 7.52
N ILE A 96 -4.06 10.78 6.18
CA ILE A 96 -3.35 9.84 5.28
C ILE A 96 -1.86 9.78 5.59
N ARG A 97 -1.21 10.95 5.72
CA ARG A 97 0.22 11.00 5.97
C ARG A 97 0.60 10.47 7.36
N VAL A 98 -0.27 10.64 8.34
CA VAL A 98 -0.04 10.16 9.71
C VAL A 98 -0.34 8.67 9.83
N THR A 99 -1.26 8.14 9.02
CA THR A 99 -1.54 6.69 8.90
C THR A 99 -0.71 6.02 7.81
N GLU A 100 0.33 6.70 7.29
CA GLU A 100 1.23 6.16 6.29
C GLU A 100 2.11 5.07 6.92
N THR A 101 1.66 3.82 6.84
CA THR A 101 2.35 2.63 7.37
C THR A 101 3.31 2.02 6.37
N ARG A 102 3.33 2.51 5.11
CA ARG A 102 4.17 1.95 4.06
C ARG A 102 5.65 2.02 4.47
N PRO A 103 6.47 1.00 4.12
CA PRO A 103 7.90 1.07 4.32
C PRO A 103 8.43 2.34 3.66
N THR A 104 8.80 3.32 4.48
CA THR A 104 9.62 4.41 4.01
C THR A 104 10.95 3.80 3.60
N PRO A 105 11.64 4.34 2.58
CA PRO A 105 13.00 3.94 2.28
C PRO A 105 13.89 4.39 3.45
N ASP A 106 13.81 3.67 4.58
CA ASP A 106 14.78 3.78 5.63
C ASP A 106 16.04 3.18 5.03
N VAL A 107 17.00 4.06 4.80
CA VAL A 107 18.27 3.73 4.17
C VAL A 107 19.07 2.97 5.21
N GLY A 108 18.68 1.72 5.45
CA GLY A 108 19.54 0.75 6.12
C GLY A 108 20.91 0.74 5.44
N PRO A 109 21.95 0.21 6.12
CA PRO A 109 23.31 0.22 5.59
C PRO A 109 23.32 -0.27 4.13
N ALA A 110 24.04 0.44 3.26
CA ALA A 110 24.01 0.15 1.82
C ALA A 110 24.27 -1.35 1.52
N SER A 111 25.17 -1.97 2.29
CA SER A 111 25.48 -3.40 2.22
C SER A 111 24.40 -4.29 2.81
N LEU A 112 24.24 -5.48 2.23
CA LEU A 112 23.47 -6.56 2.85
C LEU A 112 24.17 -7.08 4.12
N PRO A 113 23.40 -7.52 5.15
CA PRO A 113 23.93 -8.28 6.28
C PRO A 113 24.76 -9.50 5.87
N ALA A 114 25.70 -9.91 6.72
CA ALA A 114 26.57 -11.06 6.47
C ALA A 114 25.81 -12.39 6.57
N GLU A 115 24.91 -12.51 7.55
CA GLU A 115 24.06 -13.70 7.73
C GLU A 115 23.02 -13.80 6.62
N ALA A 116 22.84 -15.00 6.05
CA ALA A 116 22.04 -15.20 4.85
C ALA A 116 20.54 -14.94 5.06
N THR A 117 20.00 -15.32 6.23
CA THR A 117 18.60 -15.02 6.60
C THR A 117 18.36 -13.52 6.66
N ASP A 118 19.23 -12.80 7.36
CA ASP A 118 19.13 -11.35 7.51
C ASP A 118 19.37 -10.63 6.18
N ALA A 119 20.29 -11.14 5.35
CA ALA A 119 20.52 -10.63 4.01
C ALA A 119 19.27 -10.75 3.14
N TYR A 120 18.58 -11.89 3.18
CA TYR A 120 17.36 -12.08 2.42
C TYR A 120 16.22 -11.19 2.92
N ALA A 121 16.02 -11.15 4.25
CA ALA A 121 15.01 -10.29 4.86
C ALA A 121 15.23 -8.81 4.51
N ALA A 122 16.46 -8.32 4.64
CA ALA A 122 16.80 -6.94 4.29
C ALA A 122 16.62 -6.65 2.80
N ALA A 123 16.98 -7.59 1.92
CA ALA A 123 16.78 -7.46 0.49
C ALA A 123 15.29 -7.40 0.12
N LEU A 124 14.47 -8.21 0.79
CA LEU A 124 13.02 -8.22 0.60
C LEU A 124 12.39 -6.89 1.04
N ASP A 125 12.73 -6.42 2.23
CA ASP A 125 12.25 -5.14 2.78
C ASP A 125 12.62 -3.98 1.85
N ARG A 126 13.86 -3.95 1.33
CA ARG A 126 14.33 -2.92 0.39
C ARG A 126 13.63 -3.00 -0.96
N THR A 127 13.34 -4.19 -1.48
CA THR A 127 12.51 -4.34 -2.68
C THR A 127 11.10 -3.80 -2.43
N ALA A 128 10.49 -4.12 -1.28
CA ALA A 128 9.13 -3.73 -0.93
C ALA A 128 8.97 -2.22 -0.75
N ALA A 129 10.02 -1.54 -0.27
CA ALA A 129 10.08 -0.10 -0.08
C ALA A 129 10.21 0.70 -1.39
N ARG A 130 10.54 0.05 -2.52
CA ARG A 130 10.69 0.68 -3.83
C ARG A 130 9.54 0.34 -4.76
N ASP A 131 9.45 1.05 -5.87
CA ASP A 131 8.67 0.59 -7.03
C ASP A 131 9.23 -0.77 -7.46
N HIS A 132 8.37 -1.79 -7.53
CA HIS A 132 8.81 -3.15 -7.79
C HIS A 132 7.78 -3.99 -8.55
N ARG A 133 8.29 -4.96 -9.28
CA ARG A 133 7.52 -5.95 -10.03
C ARG A 133 8.03 -7.32 -9.69
N VAL A 134 7.13 -8.22 -9.30
CA VAL A 134 7.42 -9.62 -9.10
C VAL A 134 6.59 -10.43 -10.08
N THR A 135 7.27 -11.23 -10.89
CA THR A 135 6.64 -12.21 -11.77
C THR A 135 6.94 -13.61 -11.27
N VAL A 136 5.90 -14.39 -10.98
CA VAL A 136 6.00 -15.78 -10.54
C VAL A 136 5.44 -16.69 -11.62
N ARG A 137 6.23 -17.68 -12.03
CA ARG A 137 5.83 -18.70 -12.99
C ARG A 137 5.74 -20.05 -12.30
N HIS A 138 4.55 -20.62 -12.27
CA HIS A 138 4.31 -21.97 -11.76
C HIS A 138 4.13 -22.95 -12.93
N ALA A 139 5.08 -23.85 -13.10
CA ALA A 139 4.98 -24.94 -14.06
C ALA A 139 4.04 -26.02 -13.54
N ARG A 140 2.96 -26.30 -14.28
CA ARG A 140 1.96 -27.32 -13.97
C ARG A 140 1.67 -28.20 -15.18
N GLU A 141 0.97 -29.30 -14.97
CA GLU A 141 0.48 -30.12 -16.07
C GLU A 141 -0.51 -29.30 -16.92
N GLY A 142 -0.34 -29.30 -18.25
CA GLY A 142 -1.18 -28.52 -19.17
C GLY A 142 -0.81 -27.04 -19.35
N GLY A 143 0.29 -26.55 -18.77
CA GLY A 143 0.84 -25.21 -19.06
C GLY A 143 1.50 -24.51 -17.87
N ALA A 144 1.79 -23.22 -18.01
CA ALA A 144 2.28 -22.41 -16.89
C ALA A 144 1.18 -21.49 -16.36
N LEU A 145 1.09 -21.34 -15.04
CA LEU A 145 0.42 -20.19 -14.44
C LEU A 145 1.47 -19.08 -14.28
N VAL A 146 1.25 -17.93 -14.88
CA VAL A 146 2.12 -16.76 -14.69
C VAL A 146 1.33 -15.72 -13.92
N SER A 147 1.86 -15.32 -12.77
CA SER A 147 1.34 -14.18 -12.05
C SER A 147 2.34 -13.04 -12.03
N THR A 148 1.85 -11.81 -12.12
CA THR A 148 2.66 -10.61 -11.99
C THR A 148 1.98 -9.63 -11.07
N THR A 149 2.71 -9.21 -10.04
CA THR A 149 2.35 -8.12 -9.14
C THR A 149 3.30 -6.96 -9.41
N THR A 150 2.75 -5.81 -9.78
CA THR A 150 3.50 -4.56 -9.98
C THR A 150 3.00 -3.54 -8.98
N VAL A 151 3.89 -3.05 -8.13
CA VAL A 151 3.63 -2.03 -7.12
C VAL A 151 4.42 -0.79 -7.49
N ASP A 152 3.71 0.30 -7.71
CA ASP A 152 4.24 1.63 -7.97
C ASP A 152 3.97 2.49 -6.73
N ARG A 153 4.99 2.61 -5.88
CA ARG A 153 4.94 3.35 -4.62
C ARG A 153 4.89 4.86 -4.89
N THR A 154 5.58 5.31 -5.94
CA THR A 154 5.66 6.70 -6.39
C THR A 154 4.27 7.25 -6.73
N ASP A 155 3.56 6.56 -7.62
CA ASP A 155 2.23 6.97 -8.10
C ASP A 155 1.07 6.31 -7.34
N ARG A 156 1.38 5.51 -6.31
CA ARG A 156 0.37 4.87 -5.44
C ARG A 156 -0.53 3.88 -6.18
N ARG A 157 0.04 3.14 -7.13
CA ARG A 157 -0.70 2.20 -7.99
C ARG A 157 -0.26 0.77 -7.76
N ILE A 158 -1.19 -0.14 -7.96
CA ILE A 158 -0.88 -1.56 -8.09
C ILE A 158 -1.53 -2.11 -9.36
N ARG A 159 -0.84 -3.08 -9.95
CA ARG A 159 -1.37 -3.88 -11.03
C ARG A 159 -1.09 -5.35 -10.76
N LEU A 160 -2.13 -6.15 -10.87
CA LEU A 160 -2.11 -7.59 -10.70
C LEU A 160 -2.48 -8.22 -12.03
N THR A 161 -1.76 -9.25 -12.45
CA THR A 161 -2.04 -9.97 -13.69
C THR A 161 -1.85 -11.45 -13.48
N VAL A 162 -2.86 -12.26 -13.81
CA VAL A 162 -2.76 -13.71 -13.80
C VAL A 162 -3.09 -14.26 -15.17
N ASP A 163 -2.11 -14.94 -15.75
CA ASP A 163 -2.21 -15.69 -16.99
C ASP A 163 -2.23 -17.20 -16.68
N GLN A 164 -3.23 -17.91 -17.21
CA GLN A 164 -3.42 -19.34 -17.02
C GLN A 164 -3.18 -20.16 -18.30
N GLY A 165 -2.61 -19.56 -19.34
CA GLY A 165 -2.32 -20.17 -20.63
C GLY A 165 -3.54 -20.16 -21.55
N ALA A 166 -4.37 -21.21 -21.50
CA ALA A 166 -5.53 -21.38 -22.39
C ALA A 166 -6.66 -20.35 -22.19
N ARG A 167 -6.57 -19.51 -21.16
CA ARG A 167 -7.50 -18.43 -20.85
C ARG A 167 -6.73 -17.12 -20.92
N ARG A 168 -7.35 -16.09 -21.50
CA ARG A 168 -6.78 -14.73 -21.52
C ARG A 168 -6.53 -14.23 -20.08
N PRO A 169 -5.47 -13.44 -19.84
CA PRO A 169 -5.07 -13.05 -18.50
C PRO A 169 -6.11 -12.15 -17.83
N ALA A 170 -6.34 -12.37 -16.53
CA ALA A 170 -7.15 -11.48 -15.72
C ALA A 170 -6.28 -10.36 -15.15
N VAL A 171 -6.78 -9.12 -15.17
CA VAL A 171 -6.02 -7.94 -14.72
C VAL A 171 -6.80 -7.17 -13.65
N GLY A 172 -6.20 -7.03 -12.48
CA GLY A 172 -6.68 -6.14 -11.41
C GLY A 172 -5.84 -4.87 -11.34
N TYR A 173 -6.48 -3.73 -11.10
CA TYR A 173 -5.81 -2.44 -10.94
C TYR A 173 -6.42 -1.67 -9.77
N ALA A 174 -5.58 -0.99 -9.00
CA ALA A 174 -6.01 -0.03 -7.99
C ALA A 174 -5.01 1.13 -7.88
N ASP A 175 -5.53 2.32 -7.58
CA ASP A 175 -4.82 3.59 -7.45
C ASP A 175 -5.05 4.30 -6.10
N SER A 176 -5.65 3.57 -5.16
CA SER A 176 -5.93 4.05 -3.80
C SER A 176 -4.69 4.08 -2.88
N GLY A 177 -3.49 3.76 -3.39
CA GLY A 177 -2.23 3.85 -2.64
C GLY A 177 -2.02 2.86 -1.52
N VAL A 178 -3.02 2.04 -1.21
CA VAL A 178 -2.93 0.98 -0.20
C VAL A 178 -3.60 -0.26 -0.75
N VAL A 179 -2.80 -1.31 -1.00
CA VAL A 179 -3.35 -2.61 -1.38
C VAL A 179 -2.94 -3.66 -0.37
N TYR A 180 -3.98 -4.24 0.19
CA TYR A 180 -4.01 -5.29 1.17
C TYR A 180 -4.22 -6.63 0.44
N GLY A 181 -3.68 -7.71 1.01
CA GLY A 181 -3.62 -9.03 0.38
C GLY A 181 -4.88 -9.44 -0.38
N VAL A 182 -4.70 -9.92 -1.62
CA VAL A 182 -5.80 -10.42 -2.44
C VAL A 182 -5.89 -11.93 -2.23
N ALA A 183 -6.41 -12.33 -1.06
CA ALA A 183 -6.77 -13.72 -0.81
C ALA A 183 -8.00 -14.06 -1.66
N GLY A 184 -7.88 -15.06 -2.55
CA GLY A 184 -9.00 -15.56 -3.35
C GLY A 184 -9.60 -14.52 -4.29
N PHE A 185 -8.95 -14.30 -5.44
CA PHE A 185 -9.45 -13.41 -6.50
C PHE A 185 -10.76 -13.91 -7.11
N SER A 186 -11.87 -13.42 -6.52
CA SER A 186 -13.18 -13.26 -7.14
C SER A 186 -13.39 -11.77 -7.38
N PRO A 187 -12.82 -11.20 -8.46
CA PRO A 187 -12.79 -9.75 -8.68
C PRO A 187 -14.20 -9.13 -8.81
N GLY A 188 -15.20 -9.92 -9.23
CA GLY A 188 -16.56 -9.44 -9.43
C GLY A 188 -17.32 -9.06 -8.15
N LEU A 189 -16.91 -9.54 -6.96
CA LEU A 189 -17.64 -9.23 -5.71
C LEU A 189 -17.36 -7.82 -5.19
N PHE A 190 -16.23 -7.23 -5.56
CA PHE A 190 -15.77 -5.97 -4.98
C PHE A 190 -15.44 -4.89 -6.00
N ALA A 191 -15.44 -5.16 -7.31
CA ALA A 191 -15.02 -4.17 -8.29
C ALA A 191 -15.84 -2.86 -8.24
N LEU A 192 -15.15 -1.72 -8.16
CA LEU A 192 -15.73 -0.37 -8.28
C LEU A 192 -16.11 -0.04 -9.73
N GLY A 193 -15.51 -0.77 -10.66
CA GLY A 193 -15.82 -0.75 -12.08
C GLY A 193 -15.38 -2.06 -12.71
N GLU A 194 -16.28 -2.66 -13.48
CA GLU A 194 -16.01 -3.81 -14.33
C GLU A 194 -16.24 -3.38 -15.77
N ARG A 195 -15.25 -3.64 -16.62
CA ARG A 195 -15.38 -3.49 -18.07
C ARG A 195 -14.96 -4.79 -18.70
N ASP A 196 -15.91 -5.42 -19.39
CA ASP A 196 -15.61 -6.46 -20.35
C ASP A 196 -14.70 -5.86 -21.42
N VAL A 197 -13.45 -6.30 -21.43
CA VAL A 197 -12.64 -6.20 -22.63
C VAL A 197 -13.16 -7.33 -23.51
N HIS A 198 -13.75 -7.01 -24.66
CA HIS A 198 -14.36 -7.99 -25.58
C HIS A 198 -13.57 -9.33 -25.59
N ASP A 199 -14.25 -10.42 -25.23
CA ASP A 199 -13.75 -11.80 -25.11
C ASP A 199 -12.70 -12.10 -24.00
N SER A 200 -12.75 -11.44 -22.83
CA SER A 200 -11.83 -11.70 -21.70
C SER A 200 -12.51 -11.76 -20.33
N ARG A 201 -11.82 -12.35 -19.33
CA ARG A 201 -12.07 -12.00 -17.92
C ARG A 201 -11.63 -10.55 -17.74
N GLY A 202 -12.54 -9.68 -17.32
CA GLY A 202 -12.44 -8.23 -17.43
C GLY A 202 -11.21 -7.59 -16.79
N ALA A 203 -11.04 -6.30 -17.07
CA ALA A 203 -10.17 -5.45 -16.25
C ALA A 203 -11.02 -4.90 -15.10
N TYR A 204 -10.46 -4.93 -13.89
CA TYR A 204 -11.19 -4.56 -12.68
C TYR A 204 -10.52 -3.40 -11.97
N ALA A 205 -11.29 -2.36 -11.69
CA ALA A 205 -10.91 -1.34 -10.71
C ALA A 205 -11.33 -1.82 -9.32
N LEU A 206 -10.36 -2.06 -8.44
CA LEU A 206 -10.62 -2.67 -7.13
C LEU A 206 -10.66 -1.58 -6.03
N PRO A 207 -11.60 -1.66 -5.07
CA PRO A 207 -11.57 -0.86 -3.87
C PRO A 207 -10.46 -1.39 -2.98
N GLY A 208 -9.29 -0.76 -3.01
CA GLY A 208 -8.22 -1.19 -2.13
C GLY A 208 -8.54 -0.79 -0.70
N TYR A 209 -9.00 -1.71 0.18
CA TYR A 209 -8.86 -1.63 1.66
C TYR A 209 -9.17 -2.96 2.41
N TRP A 210 -8.37 -3.21 3.47
CA TRP A 210 -8.57 -4.04 4.69
C TRP A 210 -8.10 -5.51 4.72
N SER A 211 -6.79 -5.67 4.93
CA SER A 211 -6.21 -6.70 5.78
C SER A 211 -4.82 -6.23 6.21
N LEU A 212 -4.72 -5.58 7.38
CA LEU A 212 -3.47 -5.29 8.08
C LEU A 212 -2.74 -6.61 8.39
N ARG A 213 -1.98 -7.12 7.42
CA ARG A 213 -0.93 -8.12 7.64
C ARG A 213 0.39 -7.41 7.34
N ASP A 214 1.38 -7.70 8.17
CA ASP A 214 2.66 -7.02 8.29
C ASP A 214 3.21 -6.61 6.90
N GLU A 215 3.10 -5.32 6.54
CA GLU A 215 3.21 -4.78 5.16
C GLU A 215 4.63 -4.84 4.56
N ARG A 216 5.53 -5.58 5.20
CA ARG A 216 6.91 -5.80 4.77
C ARG A 216 7.06 -7.00 3.84
N VAL A 217 6.08 -7.89 3.83
CA VAL A 217 6.31 -9.21 3.25
C VAL A 217 5.73 -9.30 1.84
N ILE A 218 6.63 -9.40 0.85
CA ILE A 218 6.30 -9.66 -0.56
C ILE A 218 5.80 -11.13 -0.73
N THR A 219 5.61 -11.87 0.35
CA THR A 219 5.13 -13.27 0.40
C THR A 219 3.74 -13.48 -0.12
N ASP A 220 2.91 -12.45 -0.06
CA ASP A 220 1.49 -12.58 -0.34
C ASP A 220 1.16 -12.09 -1.76
N GLY A 221 2.14 -12.16 -2.66
CA GLY A 221 1.93 -11.92 -4.07
C GLY A 221 0.76 -12.74 -4.56
N PHE A 222 -0.12 -12.12 -5.34
CA PHE A 222 -1.27 -12.79 -5.90
C PHE A 222 -0.79 -13.78 -6.97
N PRO A 223 -1.21 -15.06 -7.01
CA PRO A 223 -1.45 -15.94 -5.87
C PRO A 223 -0.16 -16.54 -5.28
N TYR A 224 1.02 -16.16 -5.80
CA TYR A 224 2.32 -16.53 -5.25
C TYR A 224 3.18 -15.28 -5.08
N GLY A 225 3.64 -15.00 -3.87
CA GLY A 225 4.65 -13.98 -3.59
C GLY A 225 6.06 -14.53 -3.50
N LEU A 226 7.00 -13.67 -3.10
CA LEU A 226 8.38 -14.07 -2.82
C LEU A 226 8.43 -14.84 -1.48
N PRO A 227 9.16 -15.96 -1.37
CA PRO A 227 9.13 -16.81 -0.17
C PRO A 227 9.47 -16.08 1.14
N ASP A 228 8.85 -16.47 2.26
CA ASP A 228 9.04 -15.78 3.55
C ASP A 228 10.48 -15.96 4.07
N PRO A 229 11.22 -14.88 4.38
CA PRO A 229 12.55 -14.97 4.95
C PRO A 229 12.58 -15.55 6.38
N ARG A 230 11.47 -15.52 7.14
CA ARG A 230 11.43 -15.81 8.59
C ARG A 230 11.07 -17.25 8.96
N THR A 231 10.80 -18.12 8.00
CA THR A 231 10.32 -19.50 8.27
C THR A 231 11.43 -20.52 8.52
N GLY A 232 12.69 -20.12 8.50
CA GLY A 232 13.81 -21.00 8.79
C GLY A 232 15.18 -20.34 8.60
N ALA A 233 16.24 -21.15 8.69
CA ALA A 233 17.60 -20.70 8.48
C ALA A 233 17.97 -20.76 6.98
N TRP A 234 18.15 -19.59 6.37
CA TRP A 234 18.70 -19.48 5.03
C TRP A 234 20.22 -19.61 5.06
N THR A 235 20.79 -20.11 3.97
CA THR A 235 22.24 -20.28 3.82
C THR A 235 22.72 -19.69 2.51
N THR A 236 23.89 -19.04 2.51
CA THR A 236 24.54 -18.61 1.26
C THR A 236 25.08 -19.83 0.52
N VAL A 237 24.64 -20.04 -0.71
CA VAL A 237 25.05 -21.19 -1.56
C VAL A 237 25.92 -20.78 -2.74
N ASP A 238 25.94 -19.50 -3.07
CA ASP A 238 26.78 -18.91 -4.10
C ASP A 238 26.92 -17.40 -3.83
N GLU A 239 28.09 -16.85 -4.09
CA GLU A 239 28.37 -15.43 -3.88
C GLU A 239 29.39 -14.92 -4.89
N THR A 240 29.03 -13.84 -5.56
CA THR A 240 29.84 -13.11 -6.54
C THR A 240 29.90 -11.65 -6.13
N ALA A 241 30.67 -10.82 -6.85
CA ALA A 241 30.76 -9.39 -6.56
C ALA A 241 29.39 -8.69 -6.57
N ASP A 242 28.51 -9.06 -7.51
CA ASP A 242 27.25 -8.35 -7.79
C ASP A 242 26.00 -9.12 -7.32
N THR A 243 26.15 -10.40 -6.97
CA THR A 243 25.02 -11.25 -6.60
C THR A 243 25.38 -12.23 -5.50
N ARG A 244 24.50 -12.31 -4.49
CA ARG A 244 24.51 -13.35 -3.45
C ARG A 244 23.29 -14.24 -3.61
N THR A 245 23.48 -15.56 -3.68
CA THR A 245 22.39 -16.53 -3.76
C THR A 245 22.23 -17.21 -2.40
N VAL A 246 21.03 -17.11 -1.85
CA VAL A 246 20.63 -17.76 -0.60
C VAL A 246 19.68 -18.93 -0.87
N ALA A 247 19.71 -19.95 -0.02
CA ALA A 247 18.86 -21.12 -0.14
C ALA A 247 18.24 -21.53 1.19
N LEU A 248 17.01 -22.03 1.11
CA LEU A 248 16.29 -22.71 2.18
C LEU A 248 16.01 -24.15 1.73
N THR A 249 16.40 -25.12 2.53
CA THR A 249 16.31 -26.56 2.18
C THR A 249 15.64 -27.42 3.23
N ASP A 250 15.38 -26.89 4.42
CA ASP A 250 14.55 -27.60 5.40
C ASP A 250 13.13 -27.73 4.84
N GLY A 251 12.61 -28.96 4.79
CA GLY A 251 11.36 -29.26 4.10
C GLY A 251 10.19 -28.47 4.67
N ARG A 252 10.07 -28.43 6.01
CA ARG A 252 8.98 -27.72 6.68
C ARG A 252 9.12 -26.22 6.50
N ALA A 253 10.31 -25.67 6.71
CA ALA A 253 10.58 -24.25 6.48
C ALA A 253 10.27 -23.81 5.03
N VAL A 254 10.59 -24.66 4.03
CA VAL A 254 10.26 -24.41 2.62
C VAL A 254 8.75 -24.42 2.40
N PHE A 255 8.02 -25.34 3.03
CA PHE A 255 6.56 -25.37 2.95
C PHE A 255 5.96 -24.08 3.53
N ASP A 256 6.37 -23.73 4.74
CA ASP A 256 5.88 -22.54 5.46
C ASP A 256 6.22 -21.26 4.67
N ALA A 257 7.43 -21.17 4.09
CA ALA A 257 7.88 -20.04 3.29
C ALA A 257 7.01 -19.78 2.04
N LEU A 258 6.37 -20.83 1.49
CA LEU A 258 5.66 -20.77 0.21
C LEU A 258 4.14 -20.71 0.36
N GLN A 259 3.60 -21.19 1.48
CA GLN A 259 2.16 -21.46 1.59
C GLN A 259 1.44 -20.57 2.62
N ASP A 260 2.15 -19.79 3.45
CA ASP A 260 1.58 -18.92 4.51
C ASP A 260 0.39 -19.60 5.22
N ALA A 261 0.55 -20.88 5.56
CA ALA A 261 -0.51 -21.72 6.08
C ALA A 261 0.02 -22.61 7.20
N ASP A 262 -0.59 -22.49 8.38
CA ASP A 262 -0.51 -23.48 9.46
C ASP A 262 -1.26 -24.75 9.03
N ALA A 263 -0.62 -25.52 8.16
CA ALA A 263 -1.06 -26.88 7.85
C ALA A 263 -0.27 -27.84 8.74
N ASP A 264 -0.78 -28.08 9.95
CA ASP A 264 -0.16 -29.02 10.90
C ASP A 264 0.00 -30.43 10.29
N ASP A 265 -0.88 -30.79 9.35
CA ASP A 265 -0.88 -32.09 8.67
C ASP A 265 -0.04 -32.15 7.36
N ALA A 266 0.83 -31.16 7.11
CA ALA A 266 1.66 -31.15 5.92
C ALA A 266 2.90 -32.06 6.06
N THR A 267 2.96 -33.12 5.24
CA THR A 267 4.15 -33.98 5.13
C THR A 267 4.98 -33.57 3.91
N VAL A 268 6.20 -33.06 4.13
CA VAL A 268 7.08 -32.61 3.05
C VAL A 268 8.03 -33.72 2.61
N ARG A 269 7.94 -34.14 1.35
CA ARG A 269 8.83 -35.17 0.76
C ARG A 269 10.14 -34.57 0.26
N SER A 270 10.07 -33.39 -0.37
CA SER A 270 11.25 -32.63 -0.79
C SER A 270 10.91 -31.15 -0.93
N GLY A 271 11.84 -30.28 -0.56
CA GLY A 271 11.66 -28.83 -0.62
C GLY A 271 12.99 -28.12 -0.86
N ARG A 272 12.99 -27.12 -1.73
CA ARG A 272 14.10 -26.18 -1.87
C ARG A 272 13.61 -24.84 -2.39
N VAL A 273 14.11 -23.77 -1.79
CA VAL A 273 14.03 -22.41 -2.33
C VAL A 273 15.44 -21.89 -2.58
N ARG A 274 15.63 -21.15 -3.67
CA ARG A 274 16.85 -20.38 -3.94
C ARG A 274 16.47 -18.97 -4.40
N MET A 275 16.99 -17.96 -3.72
CA MET A 275 16.76 -16.55 -4.04
C MET A 275 18.08 -15.86 -4.36
N ARG A 276 18.05 -14.97 -5.34
CA ARG A 276 19.18 -14.15 -5.76
C ARG A 276 19.00 -12.73 -5.27
N LEU A 277 20.04 -12.19 -4.64
CA LEU A 277 20.09 -10.86 -4.07
C LEU A 277 21.14 -10.05 -4.82
N ASP A 278 20.81 -8.83 -5.18
CA ASP A 278 21.76 -7.83 -5.67
C ASP A 278 22.54 -7.28 -4.48
N THR A 279 23.86 -7.44 -4.47
CA THR A 279 24.72 -7.05 -3.34
C THR A 279 24.94 -5.55 -3.24
N GLU A 280 24.92 -4.83 -4.37
CA GLU A 280 25.13 -3.38 -4.45
C GLU A 280 23.87 -2.63 -4.06
N ARG A 281 22.74 -2.98 -4.68
CA ARG A 281 21.44 -2.32 -4.46
C ARG A 281 20.73 -2.88 -3.23
N GLY A 282 21.11 -4.07 -2.78
CA GLY A 282 20.50 -4.78 -1.67
C GLY A 282 19.05 -5.12 -1.94
N VAL A 283 18.72 -5.63 -3.13
CA VAL A 283 17.32 -5.96 -3.52
C VAL A 283 17.23 -7.40 -4.03
N VAL A 284 16.05 -7.98 -3.95
CA VAL A 284 15.79 -9.30 -4.55
C VAL A 284 15.74 -9.18 -6.08
N LEU A 285 16.46 -10.06 -6.78
CA LEU A 285 16.48 -10.18 -8.24
C LEU A 285 15.52 -11.26 -8.76
N GLY A 286 15.18 -12.24 -7.92
CA GLY A 286 14.35 -13.38 -8.30
C GLY A 286 14.90 -14.68 -7.73
N GLY A 287 14.52 -15.82 -8.31
CA GLY A 287 14.87 -17.12 -7.77
C GLY A 287 14.05 -18.28 -8.30
N SER A 288 14.05 -19.38 -7.55
CA SER A 288 13.25 -20.56 -7.86
C SER A 288 12.87 -21.30 -6.60
N ALA A 289 11.73 -22.00 -6.64
CA ALA A 289 11.33 -22.92 -5.59
C ALA A 289 10.80 -24.23 -6.17
N ARG A 290 11.06 -25.31 -5.45
CA ARG A 290 10.49 -26.63 -5.69
C ARG A 290 9.96 -27.18 -4.37
N LEU A 291 8.74 -27.67 -4.38
CA LEU A 291 8.12 -28.33 -3.23
C LEU A 291 7.34 -29.54 -3.71
N ASN A 292 7.51 -30.65 -3.01
CA ASN A 292 6.66 -31.83 -3.10
C ASN A 292 6.28 -32.19 -1.67
N ALA A 293 5.00 -32.01 -1.36
CA ALA A 293 4.41 -32.27 -0.07
C ALA A 293 3.04 -32.93 -0.23
N THR A 294 2.48 -33.39 0.87
CA THR A 294 1.10 -33.87 0.96
C THR A 294 0.43 -33.10 2.09
N ILE A 295 -0.77 -32.55 1.86
CA ILE A 295 -1.60 -31.90 2.88
C ILE A 295 -2.87 -32.75 3.02
N GLY A 296 -3.06 -33.38 4.18
CA GLY A 296 -4.14 -34.37 4.35
C GLY A 296 -3.99 -35.50 3.32
N GLU A 297 -5.00 -35.70 2.47
CA GLU A 297 -4.98 -36.70 1.39
C GLU A 297 -4.54 -36.14 0.02
N HIS A 298 -4.21 -34.85 -0.06
CA HIS A 298 -3.91 -34.18 -1.32
C HIS A 298 -2.42 -33.96 -1.54
N ASP A 299 -1.91 -34.46 -2.66
CA ASP A 299 -0.54 -34.15 -3.10
C ASP A 299 -0.42 -32.69 -3.57
N LEU A 300 0.66 -32.06 -3.14
CA LEU A 300 1.02 -30.68 -3.42
C LEU A 300 2.39 -30.63 -4.10
N VAL A 301 2.38 -30.34 -5.40
CA VAL A 301 3.61 -30.05 -6.15
C VAL A 301 3.65 -28.56 -6.50
N ARG A 302 4.81 -27.92 -6.27
CA ARG A 302 5.12 -26.57 -6.73
C ARG A 302 6.45 -26.55 -7.45
N ASN A 303 6.45 -25.96 -8.63
CA ASN A 303 7.65 -25.66 -9.41
C ASN A 303 7.60 -24.19 -9.82
N LEU A 304 8.22 -23.33 -9.03
CA LEU A 304 8.09 -21.88 -9.13
C LEU A 304 9.41 -21.26 -9.62
N THR A 305 9.31 -20.26 -10.50
CA THR A 305 10.40 -19.36 -10.86
C THR A 305 9.97 -17.94 -10.57
N TYR A 306 10.85 -17.15 -9.96
CA TYR A 306 10.62 -15.77 -9.58
C TYR A 306 11.53 -14.85 -10.39
N ASP A 307 10.97 -13.77 -10.89
CA ASP A 307 11.69 -12.65 -11.48
C ASP A 307 11.27 -11.38 -10.73
N ALA A 308 12.24 -10.62 -10.22
CA ALA A 308 11.97 -9.41 -9.46
C ALA A 308 12.76 -8.23 -10.06
N ALA A 309 12.02 -7.16 -10.38
CA ALA A 309 12.58 -5.90 -10.82
C ALA A 309 12.23 -4.80 -9.82
N SER A 310 13.15 -3.88 -9.55
CA SER A 310 12.91 -2.73 -8.68
C SER A 310 13.55 -1.46 -9.24
N GLY A 311 12.96 -0.31 -8.90
CA GLY A 311 13.43 1.01 -9.30
C GLY A 311 12.49 1.74 -10.28
N PRO A 312 12.93 2.90 -10.81
CA PRO A 312 12.06 3.89 -11.48
C PRO A 312 11.50 3.45 -12.83
N ALA A 313 12.02 2.36 -13.40
CA ALA A 313 11.49 1.77 -14.63
C ALA A 313 10.26 0.88 -14.40
N VAL A 314 9.90 0.64 -13.13
CA VAL A 314 8.69 -0.08 -12.77
C VAL A 314 7.52 0.91 -12.69
N ASP A 315 6.46 0.62 -13.43
CA ASP A 315 5.26 1.45 -13.51
C ASP A 315 4.05 0.53 -13.56
N ALA A 316 3.04 0.83 -12.74
CA ALA A 316 1.79 0.10 -12.64
C ALA A 316 0.64 0.82 -13.37
N ARG A 317 0.86 1.34 -14.59
CA ARG A 317 -0.17 2.04 -15.39
C ARG A 317 -1.50 1.32 -15.42
N ARG A 318 -2.57 2.14 -15.33
CA ARG A 318 -3.96 1.73 -15.56
C ARG A 318 -4.08 1.00 -16.90
N PRO A 319 -4.66 -0.20 -16.93
CA PRO A 319 -4.97 -0.89 -18.18
C PRO A 319 -5.88 -0.05 -19.08
N ASP A 320 -5.52 0.11 -20.35
CA ASP A 320 -6.27 0.92 -21.33
C ASP A 320 -7.75 0.51 -21.43
N ALA A 321 -8.01 -0.79 -21.26
CA ALA A 321 -9.35 -1.35 -21.31
C ALA A 321 -10.31 -0.83 -20.23
N LEU A 322 -9.79 -0.32 -19.11
CA LEU A 322 -10.60 0.34 -18.09
C LEU A 322 -11.08 1.74 -18.49
N GLY A 323 -10.49 2.32 -19.54
CA GLY A 323 -10.81 3.67 -19.99
C GLY A 323 -10.62 4.73 -18.90
N ALA A 324 -11.31 5.86 -19.07
CA ALA A 324 -11.32 6.94 -18.08
C ALA A 324 -11.98 6.51 -16.76
N ARG A 325 -11.55 7.12 -15.66
CA ARG A 325 -12.12 6.88 -14.33
C ARG A 325 -13.60 7.25 -14.28
N SER A 326 -14.40 6.37 -13.70
CA SER A 326 -15.80 6.60 -13.34
C SER A 326 -15.91 7.48 -12.09
N LEU A 327 -17.10 8.06 -11.85
CA LEU A 327 -17.39 8.82 -10.63
C LEU A 327 -17.26 7.97 -9.37
N GLY A 328 -17.55 6.67 -9.44
CA GLY A 328 -17.38 5.73 -8.33
C GLY A 328 -15.91 5.58 -7.95
N GLU A 329 -15.02 5.45 -8.93
CA GLU A 329 -13.56 5.42 -8.70
C GLU A 329 -13.05 6.73 -8.11
N TRP A 330 -13.49 7.88 -8.63
CA TRP A 330 -13.13 9.18 -8.04
C TRP A 330 -13.63 9.35 -6.60
N THR A 331 -14.86 8.93 -6.33
CA THR A 331 -15.43 8.99 -4.98
C THR A 331 -14.66 8.08 -4.04
N TRP A 332 -14.26 6.90 -4.52
CA TRP A 332 -13.44 5.96 -3.77
C TRP A 332 -12.05 6.50 -3.51
N ASP A 333 -11.38 7.12 -4.48
CA ASP A 333 -10.11 7.81 -4.27
C ASP A 333 -10.27 8.84 -3.15
N VAL A 334 -11.33 9.65 -3.16
CA VAL A 334 -11.57 10.63 -2.08
C VAL A 334 -11.83 9.97 -0.71
N PHE A 335 -12.39 8.77 -0.65
CA PHE A 335 -12.53 8.03 0.62
C PHE A 335 -11.24 7.35 1.05
N ALA A 336 -10.43 6.92 0.09
CA ALA A 336 -9.17 6.26 0.33
C ALA A 336 -8.06 7.19 0.76
N TYR A 337 -8.20 8.47 0.40
CA TYR A 337 -7.39 9.60 0.82
C TYR A 337 -8.07 10.33 1.98
#